data_AF-A0A259TWP9-F1
#
_entry.id   AF-A0A259TWP9-F1
#
_cell.length_a   1.000
_cell.length_b   1.000
_cell.length_c   1.000
_cell.angle_alpha   90.00
_cell.angle_beta   90.00
_cell.angle_gamma   90.00
#
_symmetry.space_group_name_H-M   'P 1'
#
loop_
_entity.id
_entity.type
_entity.pdbx_description
1 polymer ?
#
loop_
_entity_poly.entity_id
_entity_poly.type
_entity_poly.pdbx_seq_one_letter_code
_entity_poly.pdbx_strand_id
1 'polypeptide(L)'
;MTADDALHDAPFREAAADVVVRRLGHGQYRSARGAAEALRRRAPGYPAGVYDDALARLFALYDDTVRTVRASPLCSLSPSDGDAYAQAWAETADALASQHPDLTGPALPSTFLNWVHYWYCLR
;
A
#
# COMPACT_ATOMS: atom_id res chain seq x y z
N MET A 1 5.86 13.89 16.94
CA MET A 1 4.97 13.25 15.97
C MET A 1 5.76 13.00 14.71
N THR A 2 6.15 11.75 14.52
CA THR A 2 6.88 11.25 13.35
C THR A 2 5.89 10.75 12.28
N ALA A 3 6.40 10.35 11.12
CA ALA A 3 5.59 9.63 10.14
C ALA A 3 5.12 8.26 10.64
N ASP A 4 5.89 7.58 11.49
CA ASP A 4 5.46 6.36 12.17
C ASP A 4 4.22 6.61 13.02
N ASP A 5 4.28 7.62 13.89
CA ASP A 5 3.16 7.99 14.76
C ASP A 5 1.90 8.29 13.94
N ALA A 6 2.05 9.00 12.81
CA ALA A 6 0.95 9.34 11.92
C ALA A 6 0.40 8.12 11.16
N LEU A 7 1.25 7.18 10.75
CA LEU A 7 0.79 5.95 10.11
C LEU A 7 0.08 5.00 11.09
N HIS A 8 0.26 5.16 12.39
CA HIS A 8 -0.58 4.46 13.38
C HIS A 8 -1.99 5.03 13.49
N ASP A 9 -2.22 6.30 13.13
CA ASP A 9 -3.55 6.91 13.02
C ASP A 9 -4.31 6.36 11.81
N ALA A 10 -5.45 5.69 12.04
CA ALA A 10 -6.19 5.01 10.97
C ALA A 10 -6.70 5.95 9.86
N PRO A 11 -7.34 7.10 10.17
CA PRO A 11 -7.74 8.07 9.16
C PRO A 11 -6.57 8.58 8.31
N PHE A 12 -5.43 8.93 8.91
CA PHE A 12 -4.25 9.36 8.16
C PHE A 12 -3.70 8.24 7.27
N ARG A 13 -3.57 7.04 7.83
CA ARG A 13 -3.08 5.85 7.11
C ARG A 13 -3.94 5.53 5.89
N GLU A 14 -5.26 5.50 6.04
CA GLU A 14 -6.20 5.24 4.94
C GLU A 14 -6.10 6.32 3.85
N ALA A 15 -6.04 7.60 4.25
CA ALA A 15 -5.87 8.69 3.31
C ALA A 15 -4.55 8.59 2.54
N ALA A 16 -3.46 8.22 3.21
CA ALA A 16 -2.13 8.08 2.60
C ALA A 16 -2.10 6.90 1.62
N ALA A 17 -2.68 5.75 1.99
CA ALA A 17 -2.81 4.59 1.10
C ALA A 17 -3.63 4.92 -0.16
N ASP A 18 -4.78 5.60 -0.02
CA ASP A 18 -5.59 6.02 -1.18
C ASP A 18 -4.84 7.01 -2.09
N VAL A 19 -4.06 7.95 -1.52
CA VAL A 19 -3.21 8.85 -2.33
C VAL A 19 -2.18 8.05 -3.14
N VAL A 20 -1.53 7.06 -2.54
CA VAL A 20 -0.53 6.21 -3.20
C VAL A 20 -1.16 5.41 -4.34
N VAL A 21 -2.29 4.75 -4.07
CA VAL A 21 -3.04 4.01 -5.10
C VAL A 21 -3.48 4.90 -6.24
N ARG A 22 -4.04 6.09 -5.96
CA ARG A 22 -4.44 7.05 -7.01
C ARG A 22 -3.27 7.54 -7.83
N ARG A 23 -2.11 7.73 -7.20
CA ARG A 23 -0.91 8.12 -7.92
C ARG A 23 -0.44 7.02 -8.86
N LEU A 24 -0.20 5.83 -8.33
CA LEU A 24 0.50 4.76 -9.05
C LEU A 24 -0.44 3.92 -9.92
N GLY A 25 -1.66 3.65 -9.47
CA GLY A 25 -2.66 2.89 -10.22
C GLY A 25 -3.47 3.74 -11.23
N HIS A 26 -3.67 5.04 -10.95
CA HIS A 26 -4.52 5.91 -11.79
C HIS A 26 -3.78 7.09 -12.43
N GLY A 27 -2.47 7.23 -12.23
CA GLY A 27 -1.67 8.33 -12.79
C GLY A 27 -2.06 9.72 -12.26
N GLN A 28 -2.77 9.79 -11.13
CA GLN A 28 -3.12 11.06 -10.50
C GLN A 28 -1.89 11.65 -9.78
N TYR A 29 -1.94 12.95 -9.44
CA TYR A 29 -0.88 13.63 -8.70
C TYR A 29 0.51 13.48 -9.34
N ARG A 30 0.74 14.13 -10.49
CA ARG A 30 1.96 13.97 -11.33
C ARG A 30 3.31 14.14 -10.61
N SER A 31 3.36 14.75 -9.43
CA SER A 31 4.59 14.97 -8.64
C SER A 31 4.41 14.55 -7.18
N ALA A 32 5.49 14.17 -6.49
CA ALA A 32 5.46 13.79 -5.07
C ALA A 32 4.84 14.91 -4.21
N ARG A 33 5.20 16.17 -4.51
CA ARG A 33 4.57 17.36 -3.94
C ARG A 33 3.05 17.38 -4.13
N GLY A 34 2.56 17.04 -5.33
CA GLY A 34 1.12 16.98 -5.59
C GLY A 34 0.40 15.91 -4.75
N ALA A 35 1.06 14.78 -4.50
CA ALA A 35 0.55 13.74 -3.62
C ALA A 35 0.55 14.18 -2.14
N ALA A 36 1.62 14.83 -1.67
CA ALA A 36 1.71 15.38 -0.32
C ALA A 36 0.64 16.46 -0.08
N GLU A 37 0.42 17.35 -1.04
CA GLU A 37 -0.66 18.34 -0.96
C GLU A 37 -2.04 17.69 -0.95
N ALA A 38 -2.26 16.62 -1.72
CA ALA A 38 -3.51 15.87 -1.71
C ALA A 38 -3.74 15.18 -0.35
N LEU A 39 -2.71 14.56 0.21
CA LEU A 39 -2.78 13.94 1.54
C LEU A 39 -3.09 14.98 2.61
N ARG A 40 -2.42 16.13 2.60
CA ARG A 40 -2.66 17.23 3.54
C ARG A 40 -4.09 17.76 3.48
N ARG A 41 -4.73 17.79 2.30
CA ARG A 41 -6.13 18.21 2.16
C ARG A 41 -7.11 17.18 2.75
N ARG A 42 -6.76 15.89 2.73
CA ARG A 42 -7.60 14.78 3.20
C ARG A 42 -7.44 14.50 4.69
N ALA A 43 -6.22 14.60 5.19
CA ALA A 43 -5.85 14.39 6.58
C ALA A 43 -5.03 15.59 7.08
N PRO A 44 -5.67 16.76 7.34
CA PRO A 44 -4.99 17.92 7.89
C PRO A 44 -4.56 17.68 9.34
N GLY A 45 -3.63 18.48 9.85
CA GLY A 45 -3.22 18.47 11.27
C GLY A 45 -1.83 17.92 11.55
N TYR A 46 -1.09 17.50 10.52
CA TYR A 46 0.27 16.97 10.65
C TYR A 46 1.32 17.98 10.16
N PRO A 47 2.56 17.95 10.69
CA PRO A 47 3.69 18.73 10.17
C PRO A 47 3.98 18.41 8.70
N ALA A 48 4.50 19.38 7.93
CA ALA A 48 4.77 19.20 6.50
C ALA A 48 5.65 17.97 6.20
N GLY A 49 6.75 17.78 6.95
CA GLY A 49 7.66 16.65 6.76
C GLY A 49 7.02 15.27 7.00
N VAL A 50 5.98 15.18 7.85
CA VAL A 50 5.27 13.92 8.12
C VAL A 50 4.57 13.40 6.88
N TYR A 51 4.01 14.29 6.05
CA TYR A 51 3.34 13.88 4.81
C TYR A 51 4.31 13.31 3.78
N ASP A 52 5.46 13.98 3.60
CA ASP A 52 6.48 13.57 2.64
C ASP A 52 7.10 12.23 3.05
N ASP A 53 7.46 12.09 4.33
CA ASP A 53 8.05 10.87 4.89
C ASP A 53 7.08 9.67 4.82
N ALA A 54 5.81 9.87 5.17
CA ALA A 54 4.79 8.83 5.10
C ALA A 54 4.58 8.35 3.66
N LEU A 55 4.47 9.29 2.70
CA LEU A 55 4.31 8.94 1.29
C LEU A 55 5.54 8.23 0.74
N ALA A 56 6.75 8.66 1.07
CA ALA A 56 7.98 8.00 0.62
C ALA A 56 8.01 6.53 1.05
N ARG A 57 7.63 6.23 2.31
CA ARG A 57 7.57 4.85 2.82
C ARG A 57 6.48 4.03 2.16
N LEU A 58 5.28 4.60 1.99
CA LEU A 58 4.18 3.88 1.35
C LEU A 58 4.38 3.67 -0.15
N PHE A 59 5.13 4.55 -0.85
CA PHE A 59 5.55 4.29 -2.22
C PHE A 59 6.48 3.09 -2.31
N ALA A 60 7.49 3.01 -1.43
CA ALA A 60 8.37 1.84 -1.37
C ALA A 60 7.57 0.55 -1.07
N LEU A 61 6.66 0.59 -0.09
CA LEU A 61 5.79 -0.55 0.21
C LEU A 61 4.92 -0.96 -0.98
N TYR A 62 4.36 -0.01 -1.74
CA TYR A 62 3.57 -0.31 -2.93
C TYR A 62 4.42 -0.98 -4.02
N ASP A 63 5.61 -0.45 -4.30
CA ASP A 63 6.53 -1.04 -5.28
C ASP A 63 6.95 -2.47 -4.88
N ASP A 64 7.19 -2.70 -3.59
CA ASP A 64 7.51 -4.01 -3.03
C ASP A 64 6.34 -4.98 -3.11
N THR A 65 5.12 -4.46 -2.89
CA THR A 65 3.87 -5.21 -3.12
C THR A 65 3.74 -5.63 -4.58
N VAL A 66 3.97 -4.73 -5.54
CA VAL A 66 3.94 -5.07 -6.98
C VAL A 66 4.96 -6.13 -7.32
N ARG A 67 6.20 -6.01 -6.84
CA ARG A 67 7.26 -7.00 -7.09
C ARG A 67 6.90 -8.36 -6.51
N THR A 68 6.42 -8.39 -5.28
CA THR A 68 6.08 -9.63 -4.57
C THR A 68 4.88 -10.34 -5.20
N VAL A 69 3.82 -9.60 -5.55
CA VAL A 69 2.64 -10.16 -6.23
C VAL A 69 3.00 -10.72 -7.59
N ARG A 70 3.84 -10.04 -8.38
CA ARG A 70 4.27 -10.53 -9.70
C ARG A 70 5.14 -11.79 -9.62
N ALA A 71 5.89 -11.96 -8.54
CA ALA A 71 6.70 -13.14 -8.29
C ALA A 71 5.89 -14.29 -7.65
N SER A 72 4.68 -14.00 -7.16
CA SER A 72 3.82 -14.95 -6.47
C SER A 72 3.00 -15.80 -7.44
N PRO A 73 2.71 -17.07 -7.09
CA PRO A 73 1.75 -17.89 -7.83
C PRO A 73 0.34 -17.28 -7.85
N LEU A 74 0.04 -16.31 -6.98
CA LEU A 74 -1.23 -15.59 -6.92
C LEU A 74 -1.65 -15.05 -8.30
N CYS A 75 -0.70 -14.62 -9.13
CA CYS A 75 -0.97 -14.09 -10.46
C CYS A 75 -1.38 -15.15 -11.51
N SER A 76 -1.26 -16.44 -11.17
CA SER A 76 -1.68 -17.57 -12.01
C SER A 76 -2.92 -18.28 -11.47
N LEU A 77 -3.47 -17.80 -10.35
CA LEU A 77 -4.61 -18.39 -9.66
C LEU A 77 -5.81 -17.45 -9.73
N SER A 78 -6.99 -18.05 -9.85
CA SER A 78 -8.28 -17.39 -9.71
C SER A 78 -8.80 -17.57 -8.27
N PRO A 79 -9.61 -16.64 -7.74
CA PRO A 79 -10.34 -16.87 -6.49
C PRO A 79 -11.17 -18.17 -6.48
N SER A 80 -11.55 -18.70 -7.65
CA SER A 80 -12.24 -19.98 -7.78
C SER A 80 -11.37 -21.21 -7.50
N ASP A 81 -10.05 -21.07 -7.43
CA ASP A 81 -9.12 -22.17 -7.15
C ASP A 81 -9.05 -22.52 -5.65
N GLY A 82 -9.83 -21.81 -4.82
CA GLY A 82 -10.08 -22.16 -3.42
C GLY A 82 -8.82 -22.14 -2.56
N ASP A 83 -8.46 -23.31 -2.00
CA ASP A 83 -7.37 -23.44 -1.04
C ASP A 83 -6.01 -23.03 -1.61
N ALA A 84 -5.74 -23.33 -2.88
CA ALA A 84 -4.50 -22.93 -3.54
C ALA A 84 -4.37 -21.39 -3.61
N TYR A 85 -5.48 -20.71 -3.93
CA TYR A 85 -5.54 -19.25 -3.93
C TYR A 85 -5.37 -18.68 -2.52
N ALA A 86 -6.06 -19.24 -1.53
CA ALA A 86 -5.97 -18.80 -0.14
C ALA A 86 -4.56 -18.96 0.43
N GLN A 87 -3.87 -20.06 0.11
CA GLN A 87 -2.49 -20.31 0.51
C GLN A 87 -1.53 -19.31 -0.17
N ALA A 88 -1.62 -19.15 -1.49
CA ALA A 88 -0.78 -18.20 -2.21
C ALA A 88 -0.98 -16.75 -1.69
N TRP A 89 -2.21 -16.40 -1.33
CA TRP A 89 -2.52 -15.12 -0.71
C TRP A 89 -1.82 -14.94 0.63
N ALA A 90 -1.95 -15.91 1.53
CA ALA A 90 -1.34 -15.87 2.85
C ALA A 90 0.19 -15.78 2.77
N GLU A 91 0.83 -16.62 1.94
CA GLU A 91 2.28 -16.60 1.73
C GLU A 91 2.77 -15.25 1.18
N THR A 92 2.01 -14.64 0.26
CA THR A 92 2.33 -13.31 -0.29
C THR A 92 2.19 -12.22 0.78
N ALA A 93 1.15 -12.28 1.59
CA ALA A 93 0.94 -11.33 2.70
C ALA A 93 2.03 -11.45 3.77
N ASP A 94 2.42 -12.69 4.13
CA ASP A 94 3.47 -12.96 5.11
C ASP A 94 4.85 -12.51 4.61
N ALA A 95 5.14 -12.71 3.32
CA ALA A 95 6.37 -12.21 2.69
C ALA A 95 6.45 -10.68 2.77
N LEU A 96 5.35 -9.98 2.49
CA LEU A 96 5.29 -8.51 2.59
C LEU A 96 5.41 -8.03 4.04
N ALA A 97 4.75 -8.70 4.98
CA ALA A 97 4.87 -8.39 6.40
C ALA A 97 6.31 -8.56 6.91
N SER A 98 7.00 -9.59 6.43
CA SER A 98 8.41 -9.87 6.79
C SER A 98 9.38 -8.82 6.22
N GLN A 99 9.08 -8.26 5.04
CA GLN A 99 9.89 -7.21 4.41
C GLN A 99 9.70 -5.84 5.06
N HIS A 100 8.50 -5.58 5.60
CA HIS A 100 8.13 -4.28 6.20
C HIS A 100 7.57 -4.45 7.62
N PRO A 101 8.36 -4.97 8.57
CA PRO A 101 7.88 -5.25 9.93
C PRO A 101 7.36 -4.00 10.65
N ASP A 102 7.87 -2.83 10.29
CA ASP A 102 7.49 -1.51 10.79
C ASP A 102 6.13 -1.02 10.26
N LEU A 103 5.62 -1.61 9.17
CA LEU A 103 4.34 -1.26 8.55
C LEU A 103 3.28 -2.37 8.75
N THR A 104 3.55 -3.34 9.63
CA THR A 104 2.66 -4.47 9.96
C THR A 104 1.50 -4.14 10.89
N GLY A 105 1.35 -2.87 11.31
CA GLY A 105 0.11 -2.39 11.92
C GLY A 105 -1.11 -2.70 11.04
N PRO A 106 -2.32 -2.82 11.62
CA PRO A 106 -3.42 -3.52 10.97
C PRO A 106 -3.80 -2.85 9.64
N ALA A 107 -3.74 -3.64 8.57
CA ALA A 107 -4.33 -3.44 7.25
C ALA A 107 -3.49 -2.83 6.09
N LEU A 108 -2.32 -2.21 6.30
CA LEU A 108 -1.61 -1.54 5.18
C LEU A 108 -1.12 -2.50 4.07
N PRO A 109 -0.36 -3.57 4.39
CA PRO A 109 0.07 -4.53 3.38
C PRO A 109 -1.12 -5.16 2.65
N SER A 110 -2.21 -5.47 3.38
CA SER A 110 -3.42 -6.04 2.80
C SER A 110 -4.18 -5.07 1.88
N THR A 111 -4.18 -3.77 2.18
CA THR A 111 -4.79 -2.75 1.31
C THR A 111 -4.08 -2.69 -0.04
N PHE A 112 -2.76 -2.65 -0.04
CA PHE A 112 -1.99 -2.64 -1.29
C PHE A 112 -2.03 -3.99 -1.99
N LEU A 113 -1.97 -5.11 -1.26
CA LEU A 113 -2.04 -6.45 -1.84
C LEU A 113 -3.34 -6.65 -2.62
N ASN A 114 -4.49 -6.26 -2.06
CA ASN A 114 -5.78 -6.29 -2.77
C ASN A 114 -5.75 -5.48 -4.08
N TRP A 115 -5.28 -4.24 -4.00
CA TRP A 115 -5.21 -3.36 -5.17
C TRP A 115 -4.26 -3.90 -6.24
N VAL A 116 -3.04 -4.26 -5.84
CA VAL A 116 -2.02 -4.76 -6.77
C VAL A 116 -2.49 -6.07 -7.41
N HIS A 117 -3.01 -7.01 -6.63
CA HIS A 117 -3.53 -8.27 -7.17
C HIS A 117 -4.65 -8.02 -8.20
N TYR A 118 -5.61 -7.15 -7.90
CA TYR A 118 -6.68 -6.83 -8.84
C TYR A 118 -6.14 -6.23 -10.16
N TRP A 119 -5.24 -5.25 -10.10
CA TRP A 119 -4.78 -4.54 -11.30
C TRP A 119 -3.70 -5.26 -12.11
N TYR A 120 -2.89 -6.09 -11.48
CA TYR A 120 -1.77 -6.75 -12.15
C TYR A 120 -2.01 -8.23 -12.45
N CYS A 121 -2.99 -8.87 -11.82
CA CYS A 121 -3.28 -10.29 -12.01
C CYS A 121 -4.70 -10.59 -12.52
N LEU A 122 -5.72 -9.83 -12.10
CA LEU A 122 -7.13 -10.13 -12.42
C LEU A 122 -7.75 -9.29 -13.55
N ARG A 123 -7.08 -8.21 -13.97
CA ARG A 123 -7.57 -7.31 -15.03
C ARG A 123 -7.07 -7.72 -16.40
#